data_AF-A0AA38UAV4-F1
#
_entry.id   AF-A0AA38UAV4-F1
#
_cell.length_a   1.000
_cell.length_b   1.000
_cell.length_c   1.000
_cell.angle_alpha   90.00
_cell.angle_beta   90.00
_cell.angle_gamma   90.00
#
_symmetry.space_group_name_H-M   'P 1'
#
loop_
_entity.id
_entity.type
_entity.pdbx_description
1 polymer ?
#
loop_
_entity_poly.entity_id
_entity_poly.type
_entity_poly.pdbx_seq_one_letter_code
_entity_poly.pdbx_strand_id
1 'polypeptide(L)' 'FKCPECTKTCSRFHDLKRHGKIHLGERIPCPYCHDHDFSRKDALRRHVNSKNIEERDNPRMPQLHPDLHQYLKR' A
#
# COMPACT_ATOMS: atom_id res chain seq x y z
N PHE A 1 4.87 -17.65 18.82
CA PHE A 1 4.29 -16.43 19.42
C PHE A 1 3.09 -15.98 18.59
N LYS A 2 1.86 -16.03 19.13
CA LYS A 2 0.61 -15.76 18.40
C LYS A 2 0.15 -14.31 18.60
N CYS A 3 -0.37 -13.66 17.56
CA CYS A 3 -1.01 -12.36 17.66
C CYS A 3 -2.39 -12.45 18.33
N PRO A 4 -2.75 -11.55 19.25
CA PRO A 4 -4.09 -11.51 19.85
C PRO A 4 -5.15 -10.93 18.89
N GLU A 5 -4.75 -10.07 17.95
CA GLU A 5 -5.67 -9.33 17.07
C GLU A 5 -5.88 -10.01 15.71
N CYS A 6 -5.08 -11.02 15.35
CA CYS A 6 -5.26 -11.79 14.13
C CYS A 6 -4.70 -13.21 14.23
N THR A 7 -4.85 -13.99 13.16
CA THR A 7 -4.40 -15.39 13.09
C THR A 7 -2.88 -15.55 12.87
N LYS A 8 -2.12 -14.45 12.77
CA LYS A 8 -0.69 -14.48 12.48
C LYS A 8 0.09 -15.06 13.66
N THR A 9 1.03 -15.95 13.36
CA THR A 9 1.97 -16.50 14.33
C THR A 9 3.40 -16.23 13.86
N CYS A 10 4.24 -15.73 14.76
CA CYS A 10 5.65 -15.47 14.53
C CYS A 10 6.52 -16.48 15.30
N SER A 11 7.68 -16.81 14.74
CA SER A 11 8.67 -17.69 15.36
C SER A 11 9.38 -17.03 16.55
N ARG A 12 9.50 -15.69 16.56
CA ARG A 12 10.19 -14.93 17.62
C ARG A 12 9.30 -13.85 18.22
N PHE A 13 9.53 -13.53 19.50
CA PHE A 13 8.77 -12.51 20.22
C PHE A 13 8.96 -11.10 19.65
N HIS A 14 10.19 -10.73 19.27
CA HIS A 14 10.44 -9.41 18.68
C HIS A 14 9.72 -9.20 17.35
N ASP A 15 9.54 -10.27 16.57
CA ASP A 15 8.76 -10.24 15.33
C ASP A 15 7.29 -10.02 15.62
N LEU A 16 6.75 -10.65 16.68
CA LEU A 16 5.37 -10.43 17.13
C LEU A 16 5.16 -8.99 17.61
N LYS A 17 6.08 -8.44 18.40
CA LYS A 17 6.02 -7.04 18.85
C LYS A 17 6.05 -6.06 17.68
N ARG A 18 6.89 -6.33 16.67
CA ARG A 18 6.92 -5.54 15.44
C ARG A 18 5.63 -5.69 14.62
N HIS A 19 5.09 -6.90 14.55
CA HIS A 19 3.84 -7.20 13.85
C HIS A 19 2.66 -6.42 14.46
N GLY A 20 2.57 -6.30 15.79
CA GLY A 20 1.48 -5.55 16.44
C GLY A 20 1.29 -4.12 15.93
N LYS A 21 2.36 -3.46 15.46
CA LYS A 21 2.29 -2.11 14.88
C LYS A 21 1.41 -2.00 13.65
N ILE A 22 1.20 -3.10 12.91
CA ILE A 22 0.31 -3.07 11.75
C ILE A 22 -1.15 -2.85 12.16
N HIS A 23 -1.54 -3.29 13.34
CA HIS A 23 -2.90 -3.13 13.86
C HIS A 23 -3.17 -1.69 14.30
N LEU A 24 -2.13 -0.97 14.71
CA LEU A 24 -2.20 0.46 15.02
C LEU A 24 -2.34 1.34 13.78
N GLY A 25 -2.20 0.78 12.56
CA GLY A 25 -2.22 1.56 11.33
C GLY A 25 -1.05 2.53 11.18
N GLU A 26 0.00 2.40 11.99
CA GLU A 26 1.20 3.24 11.88
C GLU A 26 1.96 2.89 10.60
N ARG A 27 1.74 3.69 9.56
CA ARG A 27 2.38 3.54 8.25
C ARG A 27 3.19 4.80 7.95
N ILE A 28 4.37 4.59 7.39
CA ILE A 28 5.34 5.63 7.07
C ILE A 28 5.25 5.87 5.55
N PRO A 29 4.71 7.01 5.11
CA PRO A 29 4.63 7.32 3.70
C PRO A 29 6.03 7.51 3.12
N CYS A 30 6.21 7.15 1.85
CA CYS A 30 7.42 7.51 1.13
C CYS A 30 7.44 9.02 0.85
N PRO A 31 8.56 9.73 1.08
CA PRO A 31 8.65 11.14 0.74
C PRO A 31 8.83 11.40 -0.77
N TYR A 32 9.08 10.36 -1.57
CA TYR A 32 9.36 10.48 -3.01
C TYR A 32 8.25 9.91 -3.91
N CYS A 33 7.32 9.13 -3.39
CA CYS A 33 6.15 8.63 -4.12
C CYS A 33 4.92 8.61 -3.20
N HIS A 34 3.73 8.80 -3.77
CA HIS A 34 2.49 8.90 -2.98
C HIS A 34 1.76 7.56 -2.84
N ASP A 35 2.13 6.57 -3.65
CA ASP A 35 1.45 5.28 -3.79
C ASP A 35 1.99 4.20 -2.86
N HIS A 36 3.03 4.53 -2.10
CA HIS A 36 3.68 3.59 -1.20
C HIS A 36 3.86 4.13 0.20
N ASP A 37 3.29 3.39 1.14
CA ASP A 37 3.50 3.55 2.56
C ASP A 37 3.89 2.23 3.21
N PHE A 38 4.70 2.32 4.27
CA PHE A 38 5.38 1.17 4.84
C PHE A 38 5.15 1.10 6.34
N SER A 39 4.82 -0.08 6.87
CA SER A 39 4.76 -0.30 8.32
C SER A 39 6.14 -0.34 9.00
N ARG A 40 7.23 -0.21 8.22
CA ARG A 40 8.61 -0.40 8.67
C ARG A 40 9.60 0.55 7.98
N LYS A 41 10.51 1.14 8.76
CA LYS A 41 11.56 2.05 8.28
C LYS A 41 12.59 1.39 7.35
N ASP A 42 12.92 0.12 7.56
CA ASP A 42 13.88 -0.60 6.72
C ASP A 42 13.30 -0.96 5.34
N ALA A 43 11.99 -1.27 5.29
CA ALA A 43 11.28 -1.47 4.04
C ALA A 43 11.23 -0.17 3.21
N LEU A 44 10.91 0.95 3.87
CA LEU A 44 10.98 2.28 3.24
C LEU A 44 12.38 2.58 2.71
N ARG A 45 13.44 2.37 3.51
CA ARG A 45 14.82 2.61 3.05
C ARG A 45 15.20 1.79 1.81
N ARG A 46 14.81 0.52 1.76
CA ARG A 46 15.03 -0.33 0.59
C ARG A 46 14.27 0.16 -0.63
N HIS A 47 13.03 0.60 -0.44
CA HIS A 47 12.21 1.19 -1.48
C HIS A 47 12.84 2.49 -2.02
N VAL A 48 13.19 3.43 -1.14
CA VAL A 48 13.83 4.70 -1.50
C VAL A 48 15.17 4.50 -2.22
N ASN A 49 15.92 3.47 -1.82
CA ASN A 49 17.19 3.16 -2.46
C ASN A 49 17.04 2.44 -3.81
N SER A 50 15.85 1.95 -4.15
CA SER A 50 15.59 1.39 -5.47
C SER A 50 15.46 2.55 -6.48
N LYS A 51 16.20 2.50 -7.58
CA LYS A 51 16.26 3.59 -8.58
C LYS A 51 15.00 3.72 -9.46
N ASN A 52 14.00 2.85 -9.25
CA ASN A 52 12.80 2.72 -10.10
C ASN A 52 11.53 3.28 -9.42
N ILE A 53 11.65 4.31 -8.59
CA ILE A 53 10.50 4.92 -7.89
C ILE A 53 9.55 5.62 -8.90
N GLU A 54 9.97 5.83 -10.15
CA GLU A 54 9.24 6.64 -11.14
C GLU A 54 8.45 5.88 -12.22
N GLU A 55 8.42 4.54 -12.27
CA GLU A 55 7.86 3.82 -13.45
C GLU A 55 6.54 3.06 -13.21
N ARG A 56 5.80 3.34 -12.13
CA ARG A 56 4.47 2.73 -11.92
C ARG A 56 3.30 3.70 -11.84
N ASP A 57 3.57 5.00 -11.93
CA ASP A 57 2.56 6.06 -11.95
C ASP A 57 2.29 6.57 -13.37
N ASN A 58 1.88 5.66 -14.26
CA ASN A 58 1.16 6.02 -15.47
C ASN A 58 -0.34 5.73 -15.28
N PRO A 59 -1.16 6.72 -14.91
CA PRO A 59 -2.61 6.58 -14.92
C PRO A 59 -3.15 6.66 -16.36
N ARG A 60 -2.89 5.63 -17.18
CA ARG A 60 -3.82 5.23 -18.27
C ARG A 60 -4.77 4.22 -17.63
N MET A 61 -6.07 4.44 -17.43
CA MET A 61 -7.02 5.34 -18.08
C MET A 61 -8.13 5.66 -17.07
N PRO A 62 -8.69 6.89 -17.06
CA PRO A 62 -10.07 7.08 -16.64
C PRO A 62 -10.96 6.31 -17.63
N GLN A 63 -11.88 5.50 -17.12
CA GLN A 63 -12.91 4.89 -17.95
C GLN A 63 -13.72 6.01 -18.61
N LEU A 64 -13.62 6.15 -19.93
CA LEU A 64 -14.58 6.91 -20.71
C LEU A 64 -15.92 6.20 -20.58
N HIS A 65 -16.76 6.68 -19.67
CA HIS A 65 -18.19 6.45 -19.78
C HIS A 65 -18.95 7.76 -19.52
N PRO A 66 -19.06 8.62 -20.54
CA PRO A 66 -20.17 9.54 -20.65
C PRO A 66 -21.24 8.88 -21.51
N ASP A 67 -22.38 8.58 -20.88
CA ASP A 67 -23.73 8.55 -21.45
C ASP A 67 -23.84 8.76 -22.97
N LEU A 68 -24.07 7.66 -23.71
CA LEU A 68 -24.72 7.75 -25.01
C LEU A 68 -26.22 8.00 -24.78
N HIS A 69 -26.54 9.22 -24.33
CA HIS A 69 -27.89 9.77 -24.29
C HIS A 69 -28.39 10.11 -25.71
N GLN A 70 -28.27 9.19 -26.67
CA GLN A 70 -28.90 9.35 -27.98
C GLN A 70 -29.01 7.98 -28.67
N TYR A 71 -30.18 7.67 -29.24
CA TYR A 71 -30.56 6.45 -29.97
C TYR A 71 -31.25 5.32 -29.21
N LEU A 72 -32.38 5.61 -28.54
CA LEU A 72 -33.62 4.81 -28.68
C LEU A 72 -34.86 5.47 -28.02
N LYS A 73 -35.05 6.78 -28.19
CA LYS A 73 -36.37 7.40 -27.98
C LYS A 73 -36.63 8.51 -29.01
N ARG A 74 -37.54 8.17 -29.93
CA ARG A 74 -38.25 8.97 -30.92
C ARG A 74 -37.68 9.01 -32.33
#